data_AF-A0A8H7IRG1-F1
#
_entry.id   AF-A0A8H7IRG1-F1
#
_cell.length_a   1.000
_cell.length_b   1.000
_cell.length_c   1.000
_cell.angle_alpha   90.00
_cell.angle_beta   90.00
_cell.angle_gamma   90.00
#
_symmetry.space_group_name_H-M   'P 1'
#
loop_
_entity.id
_entity.type
_entity.pdbx_description
1 polymer ?
#
loop_
_entity_poly.entity_id
_entity_poly.type
_entity_poly.pdbx_seq_one_letter_code
_entity_poly.pdbx_strand_id
1 'polypeptide(L)'
;MSTSPPQTTWCKICKLSISPLNSNKRILIQASDTIATKPTYRYNYGIRNMTLAKLGLALLEIGHKKDISSFKQLGPQQHDVISARILADGSYTDLGPRYHRIARKCIDCNFSAEDDLDAEGLRNAVYTNVVCELEQMIGAHRKLLESIR
;
A
#
# COMPACT_ATOMS: atom_id res chain seq x y z
N MET A 1 32.61 -10.16 -27.46
CA MET A 1 32.51 -8.74 -27.04
C MET A 1 31.08 -8.50 -26.61
N SER A 2 30.86 -8.37 -25.31
CA SER A 2 29.57 -8.25 -24.65
C SER A 2 29.19 -6.78 -24.55
N THR A 3 28.02 -6.39 -25.05
CA THR A 3 27.42 -5.09 -24.77
C THR A 3 26.02 -5.31 -24.22
N SER A 4 25.89 -5.20 -22.90
CA SER A 4 24.63 -5.19 -22.16
C SER A 4 23.90 -3.85 -22.39
N PRO A 5 22.56 -3.82 -22.56
CA PRO A 5 21.78 -2.60 -22.56
C PRO A 5 21.53 -2.05 -21.13
N PRO A 6 21.19 -0.76 -20.99
CA PRO A 6 21.24 -0.05 -19.71
C PRO A 6 20.10 -0.44 -18.77
N GLN A 7 20.43 -0.56 -17.49
CA GLN A 7 19.48 -0.75 -16.40
C GLN A 7 18.62 0.51 -16.23
N THR A 8 17.42 0.50 -16.78
CA THR A 8 16.34 1.36 -16.29
C THR A 8 15.82 0.78 -14.98
N THR A 9 15.95 1.51 -13.87
CA THR A 9 15.28 1.25 -12.60
C THR A 9 13.83 1.73 -12.71
N TRP A 10 12.89 0.79 -12.70
CA TRP A 10 11.45 1.08 -12.78
C TRP A 10 10.87 1.19 -11.38
N CYS A 11 10.35 2.37 -11.02
CA CYS A 11 9.39 2.48 -9.92
C CYS A 11 8.06 1.90 -10.41
N LYS A 12 7.75 0.66 -10.01
CA LYS A 12 6.58 -0.11 -10.50
C LYS A 12 5.24 0.31 -9.88
N ILE A 13 5.21 1.31 -9.00
CA ILE A 13 4.04 1.57 -8.13
C ILE A 13 2.92 2.37 -8.83
N CYS A 14 3.20 3.13 -9.90
CA CYS A 14 2.23 4.04 -10.51
C CYS A 14 2.00 3.76 -12.02
N LYS A 15 1.51 2.59 -12.45
CA LYS A 15 1.03 2.41 -13.84
C LYS A 15 -0.17 3.32 -14.19
N LEU A 16 0.05 4.62 -14.31
CA LEU A 16 -0.80 5.58 -14.99
C LEU A 16 -0.06 5.99 -16.27
N SER A 17 -0.35 5.28 -17.35
CA SER A 17 -0.05 5.81 -18.68
C SER A 17 -1.14 6.83 -18.99
N ILE A 18 -0.83 8.11 -18.79
CA ILE A 18 -1.61 9.19 -19.41
C ILE A 18 -0.94 9.42 -20.77
N SER A 19 -1.49 8.82 -21.82
CA SER A 19 -1.11 9.18 -23.18
C SER A 19 -1.89 10.42 -23.62
N PRO A 20 -1.26 11.39 -24.32
CA PRO A 20 -1.95 12.58 -24.79
C PRO A 20 -2.93 12.23 -25.92
N LEU A 21 -4.11 12.86 -25.91
CA LEU A 21 -5.15 12.74 -26.92
C LEU A 21 -4.60 12.96 -28.34
N ASN A 22 -4.84 12.02 -29.25
CA ASN A 22 -4.75 12.25 -30.69
C ASN A 22 -6.01 11.71 -31.39
N SER A 23 -6.56 12.55 -32.25
CA SER A 23 -7.84 12.45 -32.94
C SER A 23 -7.85 11.36 -34.02
N ASN A 24 -9.05 10.79 -34.22
CA ASN A 24 -9.50 10.04 -35.40
C ASN A 24 -8.83 8.70 -35.73
N LYS A 25 -9.33 7.59 -35.13
CA LYS A 25 -9.55 6.31 -35.83
C LYS A 25 -10.76 5.57 -35.25
N ARG A 26 -11.85 5.48 -36.01
CA ARG A 26 -12.92 4.50 -35.80
C ARG A 26 -12.32 3.11 -36.00
N ILE A 27 -12.31 2.28 -34.97
CA ILE A 27 -11.99 0.85 -35.08
C ILE A 27 -13.23 0.11 -34.57
N LEU A 28 -13.81 -0.71 -35.44
CA LEU A 28 -14.86 -1.66 -35.10
C LEU A 28 -14.37 -2.53 -33.95
N ILE A 29 -15.02 -2.41 -32.79
CA ILE A 29 -14.84 -3.37 -31.70
C ILE A 29 -15.65 -4.60 -32.11
N GLN A 30 -14.96 -5.62 -32.61
CA GLN A 30 -15.53 -6.97 -32.66
C GLN A 30 -15.82 -7.38 -31.22
N ALA A 31 -17.09 -7.67 -30.95
CA ALA A 31 -17.54 -8.24 -29.70
C ALA A 31 -16.97 -9.66 -29.59
N SER A 32 -15.81 -9.76 -28.97
CA SER A 32 -15.34 -11.00 -28.36
C SER A 32 -15.81 -10.95 -26.92
N ASP A 33 -16.76 -11.80 -26.55
CA ASP A 33 -17.23 -11.99 -25.18
C ASP A 33 -16.08 -12.44 -24.28
N THR A 34 -15.24 -11.49 -23.88
CA THR A 34 -14.21 -11.69 -22.88
C THR A 34 -14.75 -11.04 -21.62
N ILE A 35 -15.25 -11.87 -20.70
CA ILE A 35 -15.58 -11.45 -19.34
C ILE A 35 -14.35 -10.71 -18.82
N ALA A 36 -14.41 -9.38 -18.79
CA ALA A 36 -13.34 -8.55 -18.27
C ALA A 36 -13.13 -9.01 -16.83
N THR A 37 -12.05 -9.74 -16.58
CA THR A 37 -11.65 -10.19 -15.26
C THR A 37 -11.25 -8.97 -14.45
N LYS A 38 -12.27 -8.27 -13.93
CA LYS A 38 -12.12 -7.24 -12.90
C LYS A 38 -11.28 -7.89 -11.82
N PRO A 39 -10.12 -7.34 -11.46
CA PRO A 39 -9.21 -8.06 -10.59
C PRO A 39 -9.92 -8.26 -9.24
N THR A 40 -10.20 -9.53 -8.93
CA THR A 40 -10.95 -9.95 -7.74
C THR A 40 -10.06 -9.91 -6.50
N TYR A 41 -9.29 -8.83 -6.29
CA TYR A 41 -8.39 -8.68 -5.14
C TYR A 41 -9.11 -8.86 -3.80
N ARG A 42 -10.38 -8.44 -3.75
CA ARG A 42 -11.28 -8.69 -2.62
C ARG A 42 -11.50 -10.18 -2.36
N TYR A 43 -11.66 -10.98 -3.40
CA TYR A 43 -11.97 -12.41 -3.27
C TYR A 43 -10.72 -13.28 -3.17
N ASN A 44 -9.65 -12.93 -3.89
CA ASN A 44 -8.42 -13.73 -3.94
C ASN A 44 -7.50 -13.46 -2.74
N TYR A 45 -7.53 -12.22 -2.21
CA TYR A 45 -6.62 -11.78 -1.14
C TYR A 45 -7.34 -11.14 0.04
N GLY A 46 -8.67 -11.01 0.01
CA GLY A 46 -9.42 -10.38 1.10
C GLY A 46 -9.15 -8.87 1.24
N ILE A 47 -8.73 -8.19 0.17
CA ILE A 47 -8.45 -6.75 0.20
C ILE A 47 -9.77 -5.99 0.07
N ARG A 48 -10.19 -5.36 1.17
CA ARG A 48 -11.42 -4.57 1.19
C ARG A 48 -11.24 -3.19 0.58
N ASN A 49 -10.08 -2.57 0.78
CA ASN A 49 -9.72 -1.30 0.18
C ASN A 49 -8.25 -1.33 -0.27
N MET A 50 -8.02 -1.19 -1.59
CA MET A 50 -6.68 -1.28 -2.16
C MET A 50 -5.78 -0.10 -1.75
N THR A 51 -6.35 1.10 -1.62
CA THR A 51 -5.61 2.30 -1.23
C THR A 51 -5.10 2.18 0.20
N LEU A 52 -5.94 1.73 1.13
CA LEU A 52 -5.54 1.49 2.52
C LEU A 52 -4.54 0.34 2.66
N ALA A 53 -4.70 -0.72 1.86
CA ALA A 53 -3.72 -1.80 1.82
C ALA A 53 -2.33 -1.31 1.37
N LYS A 54 -2.27 -0.47 0.34
CA LYS A 54 -1.02 0.15 -0.12
C LYS A 54 -0.44 1.13 0.90
N LEU A 55 -1.29 1.90 1.58
CA LEU A 55 -0.84 2.79 2.66
C LEU A 55 -0.20 1.99 3.79
N GLY A 56 -0.85 0.93 4.25
CA GLY A 56 -0.31 0.09 5.31
C GLY A 56 0.98 -0.62 4.92
N LEU A 57 1.10 -1.06 3.66
CA LEU A 57 2.35 -1.56 3.09
C LEU A 57 3.47 -0.50 3.17
N ALA A 58 3.23 0.71 2.65
CA ALA A 58 4.21 1.78 2.71
C ALA A 58 4.62 2.13 4.15
N LEU A 59 3.68 2.11 5.10
CA LEU A 59 3.97 2.31 6.52
C LEU A 59 4.92 1.22 7.05
N LEU A 60 4.69 -0.06 6.73
CA LEU A 60 5.59 -1.15 7.14
C LEU A 60 6.99 -0.99 6.54
N GLU A 61 7.10 -0.60 5.26
CA GLU A 61 8.40 -0.37 4.61
C GLU A 61 9.18 0.75 5.30
N ILE A 62 8.49 1.85 5.67
CA ILE A 62 9.07 2.94 6.46
C ILE A 62 9.53 2.43 7.83
N GLY A 63 8.69 1.66 8.52
CA GLY A 63 8.98 1.17 9.87
C GLY A 63 10.14 0.16 9.93
N HIS A 64 10.30 -0.66 8.90
CA HIS A 64 11.41 -1.62 8.78
C HIS A 64 12.62 -1.08 8.01
N LYS A 65 12.50 0.10 7.40
CA LYS A 65 13.52 0.74 6.53
C LYS A 65 13.99 -0.19 5.41
N LYS A 66 13.05 -0.98 4.87
CA LYS A 66 13.29 -2.04 3.89
C LYS A 66 12.11 -2.13 2.94
N ASP A 67 12.39 -2.34 1.66
CA ASP A 67 11.38 -2.66 0.66
C ASP A 67 10.77 -4.03 0.94
N ILE A 68 9.47 -4.20 0.71
CA ILE A 68 8.81 -5.48 0.93
C ILE A 68 9.42 -6.63 0.13
N SER A 69 9.99 -6.37 -1.05
CA SER A 69 10.67 -7.37 -1.87
C SER A 69 11.96 -7.89 -1.24
N SER A 70 12.52 -7.16 -0.27
CA SER A 70 13.77 -7.53 0.40
C SER A 70 13.58 -8.52 1.55
N PHE A 71 12.33 -8.77 1.97
CA PHE A 71 12.02 -9.71 3.05
C PHE A 71 12.08 -11.14 2.51
N LYS A 72 13.29 -11.72 2.56
CA LYS A 72 13.63 -13.08 2.08
C LYS A 72 12.76 -14.20 2.69
N GLN A 73 12.12 -13.95 3.83
CA GLN A 73 11.23 -14.91 4.51
C GLN A 73 9.89 -15.10 3.78
N LEU A 74 9.55 -14.24 2.81
CA LEU A 74 8.24 -14.22 2.15
C LEU A 74 8.20 -15.09 0.86
N GLY A 75 9.32 -15.72 0.48
CA GLY A 75 9.38 -16.63 -0.66
C GLY A 75 9.19 -15.93 -2.02
N PRO A 76 9.70 -16.52 -3.12
CA PRO A 76 9.78 -15.86 -4.42
C PRO A 76 8.43 -15.66 -5.16
N GLN A 77 7.30 -16.06 -4.58
CA GLN A 77 5.98 -16.05 -5.25
C GLN A 77 4.82 -15.44 -4.43
N GLN A 78 5.10 -14.76 -3.31
CA GLN A 78 4.01 -14.12 -2.57
C GLN A 78 3.65 -12.75 -3.18
N HIS A 79 2.35 -12.54 -3.40
CA HIS A 79 1.81 -11.24 -3.76
C HIS A 79 2.12 -10.25 -2.62
N ASP A 80 2.47 -9.00 -2.95
CA ASP A 80 2.90 -7.97 -1.97
C ASP A 80 1.95 -7.84 -0.77
N VAL A 81 0.66 -8.09 -0.98
CA VAL A 81 -0.38 -8.04 0.06
C VAL A 81 -0.26 -9.19 1.06
N ILE A 82 0.04 -10.41 0.60
CA ILE A 82 0.30 -11.56 1.48
C ILE A 82 1.55 -11.28 2.30
N SER A 83 2.60 -10.80 1.62
CA SER A 83 3.84 -10.35 2.24
C SER A 83 3.58 -9.28 3.31
N ALA A 84 2.73 -8.29 3.00
CA ALA A 84 2.41 -7.19 3.91
C ALA A 84 1.67 -7.69 5.15
N ARG A 85 0.74 -8.65 4.98
CA ARG A 85 0.03 -9.28 6.11
C ARG A 85 0.95 -10.09 7.01
N ILE A 86 1.84 -10.88 6.43
CA ILE A 86 2.83 -11.65 7.22
C ILE A 86 3.71 -10.70 8.04
N LEU A 87 4.14 -9.58 7.45
CA LEU A 87 4.90 -8.56 8.17
C LEU A 87 4.06 -7.86 9.24
N ALA A 88 2.79 -7.54 8.94
CA ALA A 88 1.87 -6.92 9.89
C ALA A 88 1.54 -7.82 11.09
N ASP A 89 1.51 -9.14 10.90
CA ASP A 89 1.30 -10.14 11.95
C ASP A 89 2.59 -10.54 12.67
N GLY A 90 3.75 -10.15 12.13
CA GLY A 90 5.07 -10.48 12.65
C GLY A 90 5.58 -9.54 13.74
N SER A 91 6.92 -9.44 13.83
CA SER A 91 7.59 -8.59 14.81
C SER A 91 7.32 -7.10 14.57
N TYR A 92 7.21 -6.33 15.64
CA TYR A 92 7.03 -4.88 15.57
C TYR A 92 8.17 -4.19 14.82
N THR A 93 7.82 -3.13 14.10
CA THR A 93 8.79 -2.22 13.47
C THR A 93 9.68 -1.49 14.50
N ASP A 94 10.79 -0.91 14.03
CA ASP A 94 11.68 -0.06 14.85
C ASP A 94 10.96 1.17 15.43
N LEU A 95 9.84 1.58 14.82
CA LEU A 95 8.98 2.69 15.27
C LEU A 95 8.00 2.26 16.38
N GLY A 96 8.10 1.02 16.84
CA GLY A 96 7.38 0.49 17.99
C GLY A 96 5.98 -0.07 17.70
N PRO A 97 5.33 -0.64 18.74
CA PRO A 97 4.08 -1.36 18.59
C PRO A 97 2.89 -0.47 18.18
N ARG A 98 2.89 0.81 18.57
CA ARG A 98 1.83 1.76 18.20
C ARG A 98 1.81 1.99 16.69
N TYR A 99 2.96 2.30 16.10
CA TYR A 99 3.11 2.48 14.66
C TYR A 99 2.73 1.21 13.89
N HIS A 100 3.22 0.05 14.36
CA HIS A 100 2.93 -1.25 13.74
C HIS A 100 1.42 -1.55 13.70
N ARG A 101 0.68 -1.23 14.78
CA ARG A 101 -0.77 -1.40 14.82
C ARG A 101 -1.49 -0.51 13.81
N ILE A 102 -1.03 0.73 13.59
CA ILE A 102 -1.60 1.63 12.58
C ILE A 102 -1.43 1.04 11.18
N ALA A 103 -0.23 0.54 10.86
CA ALA A 103 0.05 -0.08 9.56
C ALA A 103 -0.83 -1.33 9.32
N ARG A 104 -0.92 -2.21 10.33
CA ARG A 104 -1.80 -3.39 10.29
C ARG A 104 -3.27 -3.02 10.07
N LYS A 105 -3.77 -2.00 10.79
CA LYS A 105 -5.16 -1.52 10.66
C LYS A 105 -5.48 -1.06 9.23
N CYS A 106 -4.52 -0.43 8.56
CA CYS A 106 -4.63 -0.05 7.15
C CYS A 106 -4.68 -1.26 6.22
N ILE A 107 -3.80 -2.25 6.40
CA ILE A 107 -3.74 -3.48 5.58
C ILE A 107 -5.06 -4.27 5.67
N ASP A 108 -5.59 -4.40 6.88
CA ASP A 108 -6.83 -5.15 7.13
C ASP A 108 -8.08 -4.32 6.88
N CYS A 109 -7.93 -3.02 6.58
CA CYS A 109 -8.99 -2.02 6.47
C CYS A 109 -9.90 -1.98 7.73
N ASN A 110 -9.37 -2.31 8.90
CA ASN A 110 -10.14 -2.57 10.12
C ASN A 110 -10.52 -1.26 10.84
N PHE A 111 -11.41 -0.47 10.27
CA PHE A 111 -11.86 0.82 10.80
C PHE A 111 -13.28 0.82 11.37
N SER A 112 -13.91 -0.35 11.49
CA SER A 112 -15.31 -0.50 11.92
C SER A 112 -16.30 0.35 11.11
N ALA A 113 -15.98 0.55 9.83
CA ALA A 113 -16.76 1.33 8.86
C ALA A 113 -16.87 0.55 7.54
N GLU A 114 -17.61 1.12 6.59
CA GLU A 114 -17.62 0.69 5.20
C GLU A 114 -16.19 0.68 4.62
N ASP A 115 -15.97 -0.06 3.53
CA ASP A 115 -14.65 -0.20 2.91
C ASP A 115 -14.42 0.75 1.73
N ASP A 116 -15.34 1.68 1.50
CA ASP A 116 -15.21 2.74 0.50
C ASP A 116 -14.61 4.03 1.11
N LEU A 117 -13.57 4.57 0.48
CA LEU A 117 -12.95 5.84 0.90
C LEU A 117 -13.78 7.06 0.51
N ASP A 118 -14.76 6.91 -0.37
CA ASP A 118 -15.70 7.99 -0.66
C ASP A 118 -16.72 8.16 0.48
N ALA A 119 -16.92 7.11 1.30
CA ALA A 119 -17.77 7.17 2.48
C ALA A 119 -17.11 8.00 3.60
N GLU A 120 -17.84 9.00 4.08
CA GLU A 120 -17.38 9.89 5.14
C GLU A 120 -17.00 9.13 6.42
N GLY A 121 -17.76 8.09 6.77
CA GLY A 121 -17.49 7.25 7.93
C GLY A 121 -16.10 6.62 7.90
N LEU A 122 -15.67 6.07 6.75
CA LEU A 122 -14.34 5.51 6.61
C LEU A 122 -13.27 6.60 6.67
N ARG A 123 -13.47 7.74 5.97
CA ARG A 123 -12.50 8.86 6.01
C ARG A 123 -12.27 9.38 7.41
N ASN A 124 -13.33 9.61 8.18
CA ASN A 124 -13.24 10.09 9.56
C ASN A 124 -12.54 9.06 10.46
N ALA A 125 -12.83 7.76 10.26
CA ALA A 125 -12.16 6.70 10.99
C ALA A 125 -10.67 6.60 10.63
N VAL A 126 -10.31 6.70 9.35
CA VAL A 126 -8.91 6.71 8.89
C VAL A 126 -8.18 7.93 9.42
N TYR A 127 -8.77 9.12 9.32
CA TYR A 127 -8.19 10.35 9.87
C TYR A 127 -7.87 10.21 11.35
N THR A 128 -8.85 9.78 12.15
CA THR A 128 -8.68 9.62 13.60
C THR A 128 -7.66 8.54 13.95
N ASN A 129 -7.72 7.37 13.31
CA ASN A 129 -6.95 6.19 13.73
C ASN A 129 -5.58 6.08 13.04
N VAL A 130 -5.32 6.87 12.01
CA VAL A 130 -4.06 6.87 11.26
C VAL A 130 -3.39 8.22 11.38
N VAL A 131 -4.03 9.28 10.90
CA VAL A 131 -3.41 10.62 10.80
C VAL A 131 -3.16 11.19 12.20
N CYS A 132 -4.21 11.33 13.03
CA CYS A 132 -4.06 11.88 14.38
C CYS A 132 -3.10 11.04 15.25
N GLU A 133 -3.14 9.71 15.11
CA GLU A 133 -2.25 8.81 15.83
C GLU A 133 -0.77 9.01 15.44
N LEU A 134 -0.48 9.12 14.13
CA LEU A 134 0.87 9.40 13.63
C LEU A 134 1.36 10.78 14.06
N GLU A 135 0.50 11.81 14.01
CA GLU A 135 0.83 13.16 14.46
C GLU A 135 1.19 13.20 15.94
N GLN A 136 0.44 12.47 16.78
CA GLN A 136 0.77 12.34 18.20
C GLN A 136 2.13 11.67 18.41
N MET A 137 2.46 10.63 17.63
CA MET A 137 3.77 9.97 17.70
C MET A 137 4.90 10.93 17.31
N ILE A 138 4.73 11.70 16.23
CA ILE A 138 5.70 12.70 15.77
C ILE A 138 5.87 13.79 16.85
N GLY A 139 4.77 14.27 17.41
CA GLY A 139 4.79 15.28 18.48
C GLY A 139 5.50 14.79 19.74
N ALA A 140 5.23 13.55 20.17
CA ALA A 140 5.91 12.94 21.30
C ALA A 140 7.42 12.80 21.05
N HIS A 141 7.81 12.34 19.85
CA HIS A 141 9.21 12.22 19.48
C HIS A 141 9.92 13.57 19.46
N ARG A 142 9.30 14.61 18.90
CA ARG A 142 9.85 15.98 18.89
C ARG A 142 10.09 16.51 20.30
N LYS A 143 9.11 16.37 21.20
CA LYS A 143 9.23 16.81 22.59
C LYS A 143 10.36 16.09 23.33
N LEU A 144 10.56 14.81 23.07
CA LEU A 144 11.69 14.05 23.63
C LEU A 144 13.03 14.60 23.16
N LEU A 145 13.17 14.91 21.87
CA LEU A 145 14.39 15.51 21.33
C LEU A 145 14.67 16.90 21.91
N GLU A 146 13.63 17.72 22.09
CA GLU A 146 13.74 19.03 22.72
C GLU A 146 14.12 18.94 24.20
N SER A 147 13.68 17.91 24.91
CA SER A 147 14.02 17.69 26.33
C SER A 147 15.44 17.18 26.56
N ILE A 148 16.10 16.63 25.53
CA ILE A 148 17.48 16.11 25.61
C ILE A 148 18.51 17.20 25.26
N ARG A 149 18.06 18.26 24.58
CA ARG A 149 18.89 19.40 24.17
C ARG A 149 19.00 20.44 25.28
#